data_AF-A0A3D5DFX2-F1
#
_entry.id   AF-A0A3D5DFX2-F1
#
_cell.length_a   1.000
_cell.length_b   1.000
_cell.length_c   1.000
_cell.angle_alpha   90.00
_cell.angle_beta   90.00
_cell.angle_gamma   90.00
#
_symmetry.space_group_name_H-M   'P 1'
#
loop_
_entity.id
_entity.type
_entity.pdbx_description
1 polymer ?
#
loop_
_entity_poly.entity_id
_entity_poly.type
_entity_poly.pdbx_seq_one_letter_code
_entity_poly.pdbx_strand_id
1 'polypeptide(L)'
;NHFFYCLTAHGCNVREYSENPILGELMVQNYRAADLKPRHRAMLDFADKLTRATHEITESDRQRLRDNGFTEKDIWDIANIAGFYNMTNRVASAVDMQPNKEYHGMHR
;
A
#
# COMPACT_ATOMS: atom_id res chain seq x y z
N ASN A 1 7.11 6.28 -0.57
CA ASN A 1 6.79 7.72 -0.62
C ASN A 1 6.73 8.41 0.74
N HIS A 2 6.83 7.71 1.89
CA HIS A 2 7.00 8.29 3.24
C HIS A 2 6.16 9.55 3.56
N PHE A 3 4.93 9.63 3.07
CA PHE A 3 4.14 10.86 3.22
C PHE A 3 3.23 10.80 4.45
N PHE A 4 3.37 11.80 5.32
CA PHE A 4 2.78 11.84 6.66
C PHE A 4 1.25 11.73 6.67
N TYR A 5 0.55 12.43 5.76
CA TYR A 5 -0.91 12.35 5.66
C TYR A 5 -1.38 10.94 5.35
N CYS A 6 -0.85 10.35 4.27
CA CYS A 6 -1.32 9.06 3.78
C CYS A 6 -0.96 7.93 4.75
N LEU A 7 0.21 7.99 5.39
CA LEU A 7 0.56 7.03 6.44
C LEU A 7 -0.37 7.14 7.65
N THR A 8 -0.73 8.35 8.08
CA THR A 8 -1.64 8.57 9.20
C THR A 8 -3.06 8.07 8.88
N ALA A 9 -3.64 8.53 7.76
CA ALA A 9 -5.01 8.22 7.38
C ALA A 9 -5.18 6.74 6.98
N HIS A 10 -4.32 6.21 6.10
CA HIS A 10 -4.48 4.81 5.65
C HIS A 10 -3.94 3.81 6.68
N GLY A 11 -2.99 4.20 7.53
CA GLY A 11 -2.62 3.41 8.70
C GLY A 11 -3.82 3.21 9.62
N CYS A 12 -4.61 4.28 9.85
CA CYS A 12 -5.88 4.20 10.59
C CYS A 12 -6.85 3.20 9.96
N ASN A 13 -7.06 3.27 8.65
CA ASN A 13 -7.96 2.35 7.95
C ASN A 13 -7.48 0.89 7.99
N VAL A 14 -6.17 0.64 7.93
CA VAL A 14 -5.63 -0.72 8.10
C VAL A 14 -5.98 -1.25 9.49
N ARG A 15 -5.80 -0.44 10.54
CA ARG A 15 -6.16 -0.85 11.91
C ARG A 15 -7.66 -1.13 12.04
N GLU A 16 -8.50 -0.27 11.45
CA GLU A 16 -9.95 -0.44 11.44
C GLU A 16 -10.38 -1.74 10.72
N TYR A 17 -10.00 -1.91 9.46
CA TYR A 17 -10.50 -3.04 8.64
C TYR A 17 -9.89 -4.39 9.00
N SER A 18 -8.68 -4.39 9.56
CA SER A 18 -8.06 -5.64 10.01
C SER A 18 -8.41 -6.00 11.45
N GLU A 19 -9.03 -5.07 12.19
CA GLU A 19 -9.23 -5.15 13.64
C GLU A 19 -7.92 -5.49 14.39
N ASN A 20 -6.79 -5.10 13.80
CA ASN A 20 -5.44 -5.42 14.29
C ASN A 20 -4.55 -4.17 14.27
N PRO A 21 -4.41 -3.48 15.42
CA PRO A 21 -3.58 -2.29 15.53
C PRO A 21 -2.11 -2.52 15.12
N ILE A 22 -1.57 -3.71 15.45
CA ILE A 22 -0.17 -4.08 15.15
C ILE A 22 0.04 -4.18 13.64
N LEU A 23 -0.95 -4.68 12.89
CA LEU A 23 -0.85 -4.78 11.43
C LEU A 23 -0.72 -3.39 10.80
N GLY A 24 -1.45 -2.39 11.31
CA GLY A 24 -1.32 -1.00 10.85
C GLY A 24 0.11 -0.47 10.99
N GLU A 25 0.73 -0.67 12.16
CA GLU A 25 2.11 -0.26 12.42
C GLU A 25 3.11 -0.99 11.52
N LEU A 26 2.95 -2.30 11.34
CA LEU A 26 3.79 -3.08 10.44
C LEU A 26 3.68 -2.59 9.00
N MET A 27 2.47 -2.29 8.51
CA MET A 27 2.27 -1.77 7.15
C MET A 27 2.92 -0.40 6.95
N VAL A 28 2.84 0.49 7.96
CA VAL A 28 3.43 1.83 7.91
C VAL A 28 4.96 1.79 7.94
N GLN A 29 5.54 0.94 8.79
CA GLN A 29 6.98 0.91 9.03
C GLN A 29 7.72 0.00 8.03
N ASN A 30 7.29 -1.25 7.90
CA ASN A 30 7.90 -2.24 7.02
C ASN A 30 6.95 -3.41 6.79
N TYR A 31 6.18 -3.39 5.70
CA TYR A 31 5.22 -4.45 5.38
C TYR A 31 5.87 -5.85 5.30
N ARG A 32 7.19 -5.93 5.10
CA ARG A 32 7.92 -7.20 5.02
C ARG A 32 8.06 -7.90 6.37
N ALA A 33 7.90 -7.16 7.47
CA ALA A 33 7.90 -7.70 8.84
C ALA A 33 6.54 -8.28 9.27
N ALA A 34 5.48 -8.05 8.48
CA ALA A 34 4.18 -8.64 8.75
C ALA A 34 4.10 -10.09 8.27
N ASP A 35 3.45 -10.94 9.08
CA ASP A 35 3.07 -12.29 8.66
C ASP A 35 1.88 -12.23 7.71
N LEU A 36 2.19 -12.15 6.41
CA LEU A 36 1.22 -12.02 5.35
C LEU A 36 1.07 -13.32 4.59
N LYS A 37 -0.18 -13.68 4.27
CA LYS A 37 -0.46 -14.74 3.30
C LYS A 37 0.30 -14.47 1.98
N PRO A 38 0.81 -15.50 1.28
CA PRO A 38 1.58 -15.34 0.05
C PRO A 38 0.92 -14.40 -0.97
N ARG A 39 -0.41 -14.52 -1.12
CA ARG A 39 -1.22 -13.64 -1.97
C ARG A 39 -1.08 -12.15 -1.65
N HIS A 40 -1.17 -11.77 -0.37
CA HIS A 40 -1.02 -10.36 0.02
C HIS A 40 0.42 -9.89 -0.12
N ARG A 41 1.40 -10.75 0.19
CA ARG A 41 2.81 -10.41 0.01
C ARG A 41 3.15 -10.13 -1.46
N ALA A 42 2.68 -10.97 -2.38
CA ALA A 42 2.89 -10.79 -3.81
C ALA A 42 2.29 -9.46 -4.33
N MET A 43 1.09 -9.12 -3.87
CA MET A 43 0.44 -7.84 -4.18
C MET A 43 1.27 -6.63 -3.72
N LEU A 44 1.76 -6.66 -2.48
CA LEU A 44 2.55 -5.56 -1.92
C LEU A 44 3.93 -5.45 -2.57
N ASP A 45 4.58 -6.59 -2.87
CA ASP A 45 5.87 -6.59 -3.57
C ASP A 45 5.73 -6.00 -4.98
N PHE A 46 4.64 -6.28 -5.70
CA PHE A 46 4.34 -5.64 -6.98
C PHE A 46 4.11 -4.13 -6.83
N ALA A 47 3.31 -3.70 -5.84
CA ALA A 47 3.05 -2.28 -5.58
C ALA A 47 4.32 -1.50 -5.16
N ASP A 48 5.22 -2.11 -4.39
CA ASP A 48 6.52 -1.54 -4.01
C ASP A 48 7.42 -1.35 -5.24
N LYS A 49 7.54 -2.39 -6.09
CA LYS A 49 8.31 -2.28 -7.34
C LYS A 49 7.70 -1.24 -8.28
N LEU A 50 6.38 -1.22 -8.45
CA LEU A 50 5.70 -0.22 -9.26
C LEU A 50 5.92 1.18 -8.71
N THR A 51 6.04 1.36 -7.39
CA THR A 51 6.33 2.68 -6.80
C THR A 51 7.77 3.13 -7.04
N ARG A 52 8.73 2.21 -7.02
CA ARG A 52 10.17 2.53 -7.06
C ARG A 52 10.79 2.50 -8.45
N ALA A 53 10.31 1.61 -9.31
CA ALA A 53 10.94 1.27 -10.60
C ALA A 53 9.88 0.81 -11.62
N THR A 54 8.91 1.67 -11.92
CA THR A 54 7.86 1.39 -12.93
C THR A 54 8.42 0.90 -14.27
N HIS A 55 9.55 1.46 -14.70
CA HIS A 55 10.23 1.14 -15.96
C HIS A 55 10.84 -0.28 -16.00
N GLU A 56 10.99 -0.94 -14.85
CA GLU A 56 11.50 -2.31 -14.74
C GLU A 56 10.37 -3.35 -14.65
N ILE A 57 9.10 -2.94 -14.75
CA ILE A 57 7.97 -3.87 -14.72
C ILE A 57 7.95 -4.71 -16.00
N THR A 58 7.95 -6.03 -15.83
CA THR A 58 7.97 -7.01 -16.92
C THR A 58 6.80 -7.98 -16.81
N GLU A 59 6.64 -8.88 -17.79
CA GLU A 59 5.63 -9.94 -17.75
C GLU A 59 5.82 -10.88 -16.56
N SER A 60 7.06 -11.09 -16.13
CA SER A 60 7.35 -11.95 -14.98
C SER A 60 6.75 -11.42 -13.67
N ASP A 61 6.59 -10.10 -13.52
CA ASP A 61 5.97 -9.50 -12.35
C ASP A 61 4.46 -9.75 -12.33
N ARG A 62 3.80 -9.66 -13.49
CA ARG A 62 2.37 -10.00 -13.64
C ARG A 62 2.12 -11.49 -13.47
N GLN A 63 3.02 -12.33 -13.99
CA GLN A 63 2.91 -13.77 -13.83
C GLN A 63 2.96 -14.19 -12.36
N ARG A 64 3.85 -13.61 -11.53
CA ARG A 64 3.89 -13.89 -10.08
C ARG A 64 2.57 -13.56 -9.37
N LEU A 65 1.84 -12.55 -9.82
CA LEU A 65 0.51 -12.24 -9.30
C LEU A 65 -0.49 -13.34 -9.70
N ARG A 66 -0.49 -13.79 -10.95
CA ARG A 66 -1.34 -14.90 -11.41
C ARG A 66 -1.07 -16.19 -10.64
N ASP A 67 0.19 -16.49 -10.39
CA ASP A 67 0.61 -17.67 -9.62
C ASP A 67 0.08 -17.63 -8.18
N ASN A 68 -0.27 -16.45 -7.67
CA ASN A 68 -0.90 -16.23 -6.37
C ASN A 68 -2.43 -16.04 -6.43
N GLY A 69 -3.05 -16.39 -7.57
CA GLY A 69 -4.50 -16.39 -7.74
C GLY A 69 -5.12 -15.03 -8.07
N PHE A 70 -4.34 -14.06 -8.55
CA PHE A 70 -4.88 -12.81 -9.08
C PHE A 70 -5.30 -12.96 -10.55
N THR A 71 -6.49 -12.46 -10.88
CA THR A 71 -6.98 -12.33 -12.26
C THR A 71 -6.40 -11.10 -12.94
N GLU A 72 -6.51 -10.99 -14.26
CA GLU A 72 -6.13 -9.76 -14.99
C GLU A 72 -6.83 -8.50 -14.45
N LYS A 73 -8.10 -8.66 -14.05
CA LYS A 73 -8.85 -7.58 -13.42
C LYS A 73 -8.25 -7.18 -12.07
N ASP A 74 -7.86 -8.15 -11.24
CA ASP A 74 -7.22 -7.83 -9.96
C ASP A 74 -5.86 -7.14 -10.17
N ILE A 75 -5.08 -7.56 -11.16
CA ILE A 75 -3.80 -6.92 -11.51
C ILE A 75 -4.02 -5.47 -11.94
N TRP A 76 -5.06 -5.23 -12.75
CA TRP A 76 -5.49 -3.89 -13.13
C TRP A 76 -5.86 -3.04 -11.91
N ASP A 77 -6.64 -3.58 -10.99
CA ASP A 77 -7.07 -2.88 -9.78
C ASP A 77 -5.86 -2.55 -8.87
N ILE A 78 -4.94 -3.50 -8.67
CA ILE A 78 -3.69 -3.28 -7.92
C ILE A 78 -2.87 -2.15 -8.55
N ALA A 79 -2.68 -2.17 -9.87
CA ALA A 79 -1.90 -1.16 -10.58
C ALA A 79 -2.54 0.25 -10.47
N ASN A 80 -3.87 0.34 -10.59
CA ASN A 80 -4.59 1.60 -10.47
C ASN A 80 -4.53 2.16 -9.05
N ILE A 81 -4.73 1.34 -8.03
CA ILE A 81 -4.64 1.78 -6.63
C ILE A 81 -3.21 2.24 -6.30
N ALA A 82 -2.19 1.47 -6.68
CA ALA A 82 -0.80 1.84 -6.47
C ALA A 82 -0.41 3.12 -7.24
N GLY A 83 -0.88 3.28 -8.48
CA GLY A 83 -0.68 4.48 -9.29
C GLY A 83 -1.38 5.71 -8.71
N PHE A 84 -2.63 5.56 -8.29
CA PHE A 84 -3.40 6.61 -7.65
C PHE A 84 -2.71 7.13 -6.39
N TYR A 85 -2.28 6.24 -5.50
CA TYR A 85 -1.53 6.67 -4.31
C TYR A 85 -0.15 7.22 -4.62
N ASN A 86 0.46 6.86 -5.75
CA ASN A 86 1.66 7.53 -6.22
C ASN A 86 1.39 9.00 -6.63
N MET A 87 0.25 9.27 -7.27
CA MET A 87 -0.18 10.63 -7.59
C MET A 87 -0.55 11.42 -6.33
N THR A 88 -1.45 10.90 -5.48
CA THR A 88 -1.93 11.63 -4.30
C THR A 88 -0.81 11.95 -3.33
N ASN A 89 0.13 11.01 -3.10
CA ASN A 89 1.31 11.28 -2.28
C ASN A 89 2.15 12.43 -2.83
N ARG A 90 2.34 12.53 -4.16
CA ARG A 90 3.11 13.61 -4.78
C ARG A 90 2.42 14.96 -4.61
N VAL A 91 1.12 15.03 -4.90
CA VAL A 91 0.33 16.26 -4.77
C VAL A 91 0.30 16.72 -3.31
N ALA A 92 -0.03 15.81 -2.40
CA ALA A 92 -0.17 16.13 -0.99
C ALA A 92 1.17 16.52 -0.36
N SER A 93 2.28 15.91 -0.78
CA SER A 93 3.64 16.34 -0.40
C SER A 93 3.97 17.73 -0.92
N ALA A 94 3.58 18.06 -2.15
CA ALA A 94 3.90 19.34 -2.76
C ALA A 94 3.21 20.54 -2.07
N VAL A 95 2.09 20.30 -1.38
CA VAL A 95 1.29 21.34 -0.71
C VAL A 95 1.30 21.24 0.82
N ASP A 96 2.17 20.40 1.38
CA ASP A 96 2.26 20.14 2.84
C ASP A 96 0.91 19.81 3.51
N MET A 97 0.15 18.93 2.86
CA MET A 97 -1.18 18.54 3.35
C MET A 97 -1.09 17.84 4.73
N GLN A 98 -1.80 18.36 5.71
CA GLN A 98 -1.84 17.84 7.08
C GLN A 98 -3.01 16.89 7.31
N PRO A 99 -2.82 15.73 7.98
CA PRO A 99 -3.92 14.83 8.32
C PRO A 99 -4.80 15.40 9.43
N ASN A 100 -6.06 14.97 9.45
CA ASN A 100 -6.96 15.23 10.56
C ASN A 100 -6.39 14.63 11.86
N LYS A 101 -6.45 15.39 12.96
CA LYS A 101 -5.82 15.02 14.24
C LYS A 101 -6.41 13.76 14.84
N GLU A 102 -7.68 13.49 14.56
CA GLU A 102 -8.44 12.37 15.09
C GLU A 102 -7.85 11.01 14.68
N TYR A 103 -7.28 10.91 13.47
CA TYR A 103 -6.71 9.68 12.93
C TYR A 103 -5.55 9.11 13.77
N HIS A 104 -4.86 9.95 14.56
CA HIS A 104 -3.75 9.50 15.39
C HIS A 104 -4.19 8.62 16.57
N GLY A 105 -5.41 8.82 17.07
CA GLY A 105 -5.94 8.12 18.26
C GLY A 105 -6.92 6.99 17.96
N MET A 106 -7.42 6.90 16.73
CA MET A 106 -8.45 5.93 16.33
C MET A 106 -7.89 4.50 16.15
N HIS A 107 -8.71 3.49 16.51
CA HIS A 107 -8.44 2.05 16.32
C HIS A 107 -7.08 1.60 16.84
N ARG A 108 -6.75 1.99 18.07
CA ARG A 108 -5.51 1.65 18.79
C ARG A 108 -5.64 0.33 19.54
#